data_AF-A0A8J6C5Z4-F1
#
_entry.id   AF-A0A8J6C5Z4-F1
#
_cell.length_a   1.000
_cell.length_b   1.000
_cell.length_c   1.000
_cell.angle_alpha   90.00
_cell.angle_beta   90.00
_cell.angle_gamma   90.00
#
_symmetry.space_group_name_H-M   'P 1'
#
loop_
_entity.id
_entity.type
_entity.pdbx_description
1 polymer ?
#
loop_
_entity_poly.entity_id
_entity_poly.type
_entity_poly.pdbx_seq_one_letter_code
_entity_poly.pdbx_strand_id
1 'polypeptide(L)'
;MLRRLKHPALSLAAAAVVAAGAGALAWLAVRSVRRRWSRPGARLTPPVRLVLRGGTAGGRSSLAPPEGRRAVHSPVVTGDAERQRDKARAHVQFGQLLFKSGRLSKAISHFETAIALNGRNARAHFELAEALQRIREPSRAAAHYERVLELKPTCVEAATNLAIAFLAAERPEDAVRMSRRAIELERARAAGVRSSSGASSSSSSRGAAAKAINSEAYYNLNAALRACGRAAEACEETWRAIEAAGGTRVAPLALGAAAASTRDGDAAGAASSSTASRMVGWLGRRAAPAPPALSVVCVKWGSKYGAHYVNKLRAAVRAHMAAELAFDFVCYTDDPVGLDAEVQTRPLDGMPGWDGWWLKAAIFGPAAISAGRVVYFDLDTIIIGPLDALLLCNAPFATLSAAEWACERDNAEGVNSSIMLWDASCASALAPIYTGLLDGLVFRHLLRFDHWLEMLLLAHRPRAHSAQADAPEPTGGGLESVQELFPGRVVEYTSGCAHGVPAGASVVCFPRSPKPHEVTDEWAQEAWHRL
;
A
#
# COMPACT_ATOMS: atom_id res chain seq x y z
N MET A 1 38.78 -30.75 43.06
CA MET A 1 38.41 -31.57 41.88
C MET A 1 37.91 -30.61 40.79
N LEU A 2 38.81 -29.94 40.04
CA LEU A 2 39.37 -30.34 38.72
C LEU A 2 38.25 -30.52 37.67
N ARG A 3 38.08 -29.72 36.60
CA ARG A 3 38.92 -28.82 35.76
C ARG A 3 37.98 -27.75 35.11
N ARG A 4 38.15 -26.41 35.11
CA ARG A 4 39.10 -25.47 34.42
C ARG A 4 39.36 -25.85 32.94
N LEU A 5 39.32 -25.03 31.89
CA LEU A 5 39.42 -23.58 31.64
C LEU A 5 39.30 -23.32 30.09
N LYS A 6 39.06 -22.05 29.69
CA LYS A 6 39.63 -21.27 28.53
C LYS A 6 38.65 -20.70 27.46
N HIS A 7 38.61 -19.36 27.40
CA HIS A 7 38.27 -18.44 26.29
C HIS A 7 39.30 -18.55 25.10
N PRO A 8 39.27 -17.73 24.01
CA PRO A 8 38.21 -17.24 23.09
C PRO A 8 38.59 -17.38 21.57
N ALA A 9 37.76 -16.84 20.65
CA ALA A 9 38.04 -16.33 19.27
C ALA A 9 37.47 -17.07 18.01
N LEU A 10 36.76 -16.27 17.18
CA LEU A 10 36.71 -16.19 15.70
C LEU A 10 36.50 -17.46 14.82
N SER A 11 35.38 -17.52 14.07
CA SER A 11 35.32 -17.41 12.58
C SER A 11 34.12 -18.11 11.90
N LEU A 12 33.51 -17.37 10.96
CA LEU A 12 33.01 -17.75 9.61
C LEU A 12 31.77 -18.67 9.38
N ALA A 13 30.78 -18.04 8.70
CA ALA A 13 29.93 -18.54 7.58
C ALA A 13 28.90 -19.67 7.87
N ALA A 14 27.69 -19.77 7.30
CA ALA A 14 26.95 -19.15 6.19
C ALA A 14 25.42 -19.39 6.41
N ALA A 15 24.53 -18.41 6.17
CA ALA A 15 23.66 -18.23 4.97
C ALA A 15 22.36 -19.08 4.87
N ALA A 16 21.20 -18.39 4.88
CA ALA A 16 19.96 -18.58 4.06
C ALA A 16 18.81 -17.75 4.70
N VAL A 17 18.48 -16.54 4.21
CA VAL A 17 17.49 -16.18 3.16
C VAL A 17 16.04 -16.65 3.43
N VAL A 18 15.17 -15.72 3.82
CA VAL A 18 13.83 -15.53 3.23
C VAL A 18 13.62 -14.01 3.06
N ALA A 19 13.22 -13.64 1.85
CA ALA A 19 12.98 -12.29 1.37
C ALA A 19 11.47 -12.04 1.23
N ALA A 20 11.01 -10.84 1.60
CA ALA A 20 10.00 -10.03 0.90
C ALA A 20 9.58 -8.86 1.82
N GLY A 21 9.49 -7.64 1.28
CA GLY A 21 8.95 -6.47 1.99
C GLY A 21 9.96 -5.36 2.29
N ALA A 22 10.64 -4.83 1.27
CA ALA A 22 11.39 -3.59 1.41
C ALA A 22 11.26 -2.76 0.12
N GLY A 23 10.14 -2.04 0.04
CA GLY A 23 9.81 -1.08 -1.01
C GLY A 23 9.66 0.34 -0.47
N ALA A 24 10.47 0.74 0.51
CA ALA A 24 10.72 2.14 0.89
C ALA A 24 11.87 2.13 1.89
N LEU A 25 12.92 2.91 1.61
CA LEU A 25 13.95 3.43 2.53
C LEU A 25 15.30 3.50 1.79
N ALA A 26 15.66 4.69 1.33
CA ALA A 26 17.03 5.20 1.37
C ALA A 26 17.03 6.67 0.90
N TRP A 27 16.72 7.59 1.82
CA TRP A 27 17.25 8.94 1.75
C TRP A 27 17.99 9.29 3.04
N LEU A 28 19.26 9.64 2.84
CA LEU A 28 20.17 10.45 3.64
C LEU A 28 20.30 10.26 5.16
N ALA A 29 21.39 9.60 5.53
CA ALA A 29 22.37 10.18 6.47
C ALA A 29 23.71 9.47 6.28
N VAL A 30 24.76 10.17 5.88
CA VAL A 30 26.11 10.17 6.50
C VAL A 30 26.91 11.26 5.78
N ARG A 31 26.95 12.45 6.36
CA ARG A 31 27.90 13.49 6.00
C ARG A 31 28.59 14.03 7.25
N SER A 32 29.34 13.18 7.96
CA SER A 32 30.35 13.62 8.94
C SER A 32 31.08 12.46 9.63
N VAL A 33 32.04 11.81 8.96
CA VAL A 33 33.38 11.50 9.53
C VAL A 33 34.35 11.38 8.35
N ARG A 34 34.92 12.52 7.94
CA ARG A 34 36.23 12.54 7.26
C ARG A 34 37.27 12.63 8.37
N ARG A 35 38.12 11.60 8.52
CA ARG A 35 39.60 11.72 8.71
C ARG A 35 40.22 10.35 9.03
N ARG A 36 41.36 10.10 8.36
CA ARG A 36 42.34 9.00 8.52
C ARG A 36 41.81 7.64 8.02
N TRP A 37 42.34 7.05 6.95
CA TRP A 37 43.74 6.89 6.60
C TRP A 37 44.02 7.10 5.11
N SER A 38 45.13 7.78 4.83
CA SER A 38 45.76 7.90 3.52
C SER A 38 47.01 7.02 3.51
N ARG A 39 47.22 6.17 2.48
CA ARG A 39 48.40 6.17 1.58
C ARG A 39 48.50 4.89 0.69
N PRO A 40 49.29 4.94 -0.42
CA PRO A 40 48.96 4.30 -1.70
C PRO A 40 50.03 3.31 -2.25
N GLY A 41 49.75 2.70 -3.40
CA GLY A 41 50.70 2.00 -4.29
C GLY A 41 50.32 0.53 -4.51
N ALA A 42 50.32 -0.08 -5.69
CA ALA A 42 51.08 0.20 -6.91
C ALA A 42 50.34 -0.30 -8.16
N ARG A 43 50.60 0.37 -9.30
CA ARG A 43 50.34 -0.12 -10.66
C ARG A 43 51.51 -0.99 -11.10
N LEU A 44 51.26 -2.06 -11.84
CA LEU A 44 52.15 -2.53 -12.90
C LEU A 44 51.34 -3.12 -14.06
N THR A 45 51.57 -2.56 -15.25
CA THR A 45 51.18 -3.03 -16.59
C THR A 45 52.18 -4.08 -17.12
N PRO A 46 51.87 -4.79 -18.23
CA PRO A 46 52.45 -6.10 -18.59
C PRO A 46 53.64 -5.98 -19.55
N PRO A 47 54.12 -7.12 -20.09
CA PRO A 47 54.36 -7.11 -21.53
C PRO A 47 53.82 -8.33 -22.30
N VAL A 48 53.37 -7.99 -23.50
CA VAL A 48 53.11 -8.83 -24.67
C VAL A 48 54.42 -9.46 -25.17
N ARG A 49 54.36 -10.66 -25.75
CA ARG A 49 55.39 -11.14 -26.69
C ARG A 49 54.75 -11.68 -27.96
N LEU A 50 55.06 -10.99 -29.05
CA LEU A 50 54.78 -11.33 -30.45
C LEU A 50 55.94 -12.20 -30.96
N VAL A 51 55.65 -13.30 -31.69
CA VAL A 51 56.62 -13.95 -32.56
C VAL A 51 55.92 -14.31 -33.88
N LEU A 52 56.53 -13.88 -34.98
CA LEU A 52 56.13 -14.15 -36.36
C LEU A 52 57.22 -14.99 -37.06
N ARG A 53 56.72 -15.83 -37.98
CA ARG A 53 57.26 -16.25 -39.31
C ARG A 53 58.08 -17.54 -39.51
N GLY A 54 57.71 -18.18 -40.63
CA GLY A 54 58.44 -19.16 -41.46
C GLY A 54 57.78 -20.55 -41.43
N GLY A 55 57.17 -21.15 -42.45
CA GLY A 55 57.15 -20.93 -43.90
C GLY A 55 57.98 -22.01 -44.62
N THR A 56 57.35 -23.08 -45.14
CA THR A 56 57.75 -23.82 -46.37
C THR A 56 56.66 -24.80 -46.82
N ALA A 57 56.57 -24.96 -48.15
CA ALA A 57 55.56 -25.70 -48.91
C ALA A 57 55.90 -27.20 -49.11
N GLY A 58 54.88 -27.99 -49.51
CA GLY A 58 55.09 -29.27 -50.20
C GLY A 58 53.85 -30.18 -50.28
N GLY A 59 53.44 -30.54 -51.50
CA GLY A 59 52.83 -31.85 -51.80
C GLY A 59 51.32 -31.92 -52.07
N ARG A 60 50.95 -32.13 -53.34
CA ARG A 60 49.60 -32.54 -53.81
C ARG A 60 49.30 -34.02 -53.45
N SER A 61 48.03 -34.34 -53.17
CA SER A 61 47.34 -35.49 -53.75
C SER A 61 45.83 -35.40 -53.53
N SER A 62 45.08 -35.58 -54.62
CA SER A 62 43.64 -35.76 -54.71
C SER A 62 43.17 -37.04 -54.01
N LEU A 63 41.95 -37.03 -53.47
CA LEU A 63 40.96 -38.12 -53.50
C LEU A 63 39.65 -37.64 -52.83
N ALA A 64 38.56 -37.61 -53.59
CA ALA A 64 37.20 -37.37 -53.08
C ALA A 64 36.58 -38.69 -52.55
N PRO A 65 35.68 -38.63 -51.56
CA PRO A 65 34.44 -39.41 -51.67
C PRO A 65 33.23 -38.68 -50.98
N PRO A 66 32.04 -39.31 -50.85
CA PRO A 66 30.90 -39.14 -51.75
C PRO A 66 29.74 -38.34 -51.11
N GLU A 67 28.82 -37.90 -51.96
CA GLU A 67 27.53 -37.31 -51.56
C GLU A 67 26.64 -38.31 -50.81
N GLY A 68 25.94 -37.83 -49.77
CA GLY A 68 24.77 -38.53 -49.23
C GLY A 68 24.66 -38.56 -47.70
N ARG A 69 24.23 -37.44 -47.11
CA ARG A 69 23.36 -37.37 -45.90
C ARG A 69 22.98 -35.91 -45.70
N ARG A 70 21.71 -35.55 -45.95
CA ARG A 70 21.13 -34.29 -45.46
C ARG A 70 21.14 -34.36 -43.93
N ALA A 71 22.18 -33.81 -43.32
CA ALA A 71 22.20 -33.52 -41.91
C ALA A 71 21.18 -32.41 -41.67
N VAL A 72 20.19 -32.70 -40.81
CA VAL A 72 19.40 -31.65 -40.17
C VAL A 72 20.40 -30.84 -39.36
N HIS A 73 20.81 -29.68 -39.90
CA HIS A 73 21.65 -28.74 -39.17
C HIS A 73 20.81 -28.17 -38.02
N SER A 74 20.91 -28.79 -36.85
CA SER A 74 20.75 -28.04 -35.59
C SER A 74 21.77 -26.90 -35.62
N PRO A 75 21.37 -25.64 -35.32
CA PRO A 75 22.28 -24.52 -35.42
C PRO A 75 23.44 -24.74 -34.44
N VAL A 76 24.65 -24.86 -34.99
CA VAL A 76 25.89 -24.86 -34.20
C VAL A 76 26.00 -23.49 -33.56
N VAL A 77 25.61 -23.40 -32.29
CA VAL A 77 25.90 -22.23 -31.48
C VAL A 77 27.43 -22.11 -31.41
N THR A 78 27.97 -21.01 -31.94
CA THR A 78 29.42 -20.78 -31.91
C THR A 78 29.88 -20.60 -30.46
N GLY A 79 31.06 -21.09 -30.11
CA GLY A 79 31.63 -20.92 -28.76
C GLY A 79 31.75 -19.45 -28.33
N ASP A 80 31.79 -18.52 -29.27
CA ASP A 80 31.70 -17.08 -29.00
C ASP A 80 30.33 -16.66 -28.46
N ALA A 81 29.23 -17.15 -29.04
CA ALA A 81 27.89 -16.83 -28.57
C ALA A 81 27.62 -17.36 -27.16
N GLU A 82 28.16 -18.52 -26.80
CA GLU A 82 28.13 -19.04 -25.42
C GLU A 82 28.92 -18.16 -24.46
N ARG A 83 30.16 -17.82 -24.82
CA ARG A 83 30.97 -16.89 -24.02
C ARG A 83 30.29 -15.55 -23.79
N GLN A 84 29.64 -14.98 -24.82
CA GLN A 84 28.91 -13.73 -24.65
C GLN A 84 27.67 -13.88 -23.77
N ARG A 85 26.94 -15.00 -23.85
CA ARG A 85 25.82 -15.30 -22.95
C ARG A 85 26.26 -15.42 -21.49
N ASP A 86 27.38 -16.06 -21.23
CA ASP A 86 27.91 -16.19 -19.86
C ASP A 86 28.44 -14.86 -19.31
N LYS A 87 29.14 -14.07 -20.14
CA LYS A 87 29.50 -12.69 -19.77
C LYS A 87 28.27 -11.83 -19.48
N ALA A 88 27.23 -11.93 -20.29
CA ALA A 88 25.98 -11.21 -20.05
C ALA A 88 25.36 -11.60 -18.70
N ARG A 89 25.33 -12.91 -18.35
CA ARG A 89 24.85 -13.40 -17.05
C ARG A 89 25.65 -12.83 -15.89
N ALA A 90 26.98 -12.80 -16.00
CA ALA A 90 27.85 -12.21 -14.98
C ALA A 90 27.57 -10.72 -14.77
N HIS A 91 27.37 -9.96 -15.86
CA HIS A 91 26.96 -8.56 -15.77
C HIS A 91 25.60 -8.37 -15.09
N VAL A 92 24.60 -9.23 -15.38
CA VAL A 92 23.31 -9.19 -14.66
C VAL A 92 23.51 -9.41 -13.16
N GLN A 93 24.25 -10.46 -12.76
CA GLN A 93 24.48 -10.76 -11.35
C GLN A 93 25.18 -9.62 -10.61
N PHE A 94 26.20 -9.02 -11.23
CA PHE A 94 26.90 -7.88 -10.64
C PHE A 94 26.03 -6.62 -10.57
N GLY A 95 25.23 -6.35 -11.61
CA GLY A 95 24.25 -5.28 -11.63
C GLY A 95 23.23 -5.41 -10.48
N GLN A 96 22.73 -6.62 -10.21
CA GLN A 96 21.81 -6.88 -9.10
C GLN A 96 22.43 -6.57 -7.73
N LEU A 97 23.71 -6.87 -7.51
CA LEU A 97 24.41 -6.51 -6.26
C LEU A 97 24.54 -4.99 -6.10
N LEU A 98 24.82 -4.28 -7.18
CA LEU A 98 24.87 -2.82 -7.19
C LEU A 98 23.50 -2.19 -6.94
N PHE A 99 22.46 -2.77 -7.54
CA PHE A 99 21.08 -2.36 -7.36
C PHE A 99 20.64 -2.49 -5.90
N LYS A 100 20.89 -3.66 -5.28
CA LYS A 100 20.59 -3.91 -3.86
C LYS A 100 21.38 -3.00 -2.91
N SER A 101 22.54 -2.50 -3.32
CA SER A 101 23.33 -1.53 -2.56
C SER A 101 22.98 -0.06 -2.87
N GLY A 102 21.89 0.20 -3.60
CA GLY A 102 21.42 1.55 -3.95
C GLY A 102 22.23 2.27 -5.01
N ARG A 103 23.23 1.60 -5.63
CA ARG A 103 24.10 2.18 -6.67
C ARG A 103 23.46 2.08 -8.05
N LEU A 104 22.29 2.69 -8.21
CA LEU A 104 21.39 2.52 -9.36
C LEU A 104 22.04 2.81 -10.71
N SER A 105 22.75 3.93 -10.86
CA SER A 105 23.38 4.29 -12.14
C SER A 105 24.42 3.27 -12.60
N LYS A 106 25.13 2.63 -11.66
CA LYS A 106 26.12 1.59 -11.99
C LYS A 106 25.44 0.26 -12.31
N ALA A 107 24.35 -0.06 -11.61
CA ALA A 107 23.53 -1.23 -11.94
C ALA A 107 23.00 -1.14 -13.37
N ILE A 108 22.42 0.02 -13.74
CA ILE A 108 21.91 0.31 -15.09
C ILE A 108 22.98 0.05 -16.15
N SER A 109 24.19 0.60 -15.99
CA SER A 109 25.30 0.39 -16.95
C SER A 109 25.66 -1.08 -17.15
N HIS A 110 25.63 -1.90 -16.07
CA HIS A 110 25.88 -3.33 -16.20
C HIS A 110 24.73 -4.08 -16.87
N PHE A 111 23.48 -3.70 -16.63
CA PHE A 111 22.34 -4.30 -17.34
C PHE A 111 22.34 -3.94 -18.82
N GLU A 112 22.65 -2.69 -19.17
CA GLU A 112 22.84 -2.26 -20.57
C GLU A 112 23.98 -3.04 -21.25
N THR A 113 25.10 -3.25 -20.55
CA THR A 113 26.20 -4.10 -21.04
C THR A 113 25.73 -5.55 -21.26
N ALA A 114 24.94 -6.11 -20.34
CA ALA A 114 24.40 -7.46 -20.50
C ALA A 114 23.47 -7.58 -21.73
N ILE A 115 22.67 -6.56 -22.01
CA ILE A 115 21.80 -6.48 -23.19
C ILE A 115 22.64 -6.33 -24.46
N ALA A 116 23.71 -5.53 -24.45
CA ALA A 116 24.61 -5.39 -25.60
C ALA A 116 25.32 -6.72 -25.96
N LEU A 117 25.67 -7.52 -24.95
CA LEU A 117 26.28 -8.84 -25.13
C LEU A 117 25.26 -9.91 -25.54
N ASN A 118 24.00 -9.79 -25.08
CA ASN A 118 22.91 -10.68 -25.43
C ASN A 118 21.55 -9.97 -25.34
N GLY A 119 21.09 -9.42 -26.47
CA GLY A 119 19.81 -8.69 -26.57
C GLY A 119 18.54 -9.55 -26.43
N ARG A 120 18.69 -10.87 -26.23
CA ARG A 120 17.58 -11.80 -25.91
C ARG A 120 17.57 -12.19 -24.43
N ASN A 121 18.40 -11.55 -23.59
CA ASN A 121 18.41 -11.80 -22.17
C ASN A 121 17.24 -11.09 -21.47
N ALA A 122 16.10 -11.78 -21.38
CA ALA A 122 14.90 -11.26 -20.71
C ALA A 122 15.16 -10.84 -19.25
N ARG A 123 16.09 -11.48 -18.52
CA ARG A 123 16.40 -11.05 -17.14
C ARG A 123 17.12 -9.70 -17.12
N ALA A 124 18.03 -9.46 -18.05
CA ALA A 124 18.72 -8.17 -18.13
C ALA A 124 17.74 -7.02 -18.43
N HIS A 125 16.79 -7.25 -19.35
CA HIS A 125 15.72 -6.28 -19.63
C HIS A 125 14.84 -6.03 -18.39
N PHE A 126 14.42 -7.09 -17.69
CA PHE A 126 13.61 -6.97 -16.48
C PHE A 126 14.30 -6.13 -15.39
N GLU A 127 15.57 -6.44 -15.12
CA GLU A 127 16.37 -5.76 -14.09
C GLU A 127 16.68 -4.29 -14.44
N LEU A 128 16.95 -4.01 -15.73
CA LEU A 128 17.11 -2.66 -16.21
C LEU A 128 15.82 -1.86 -16.02
N ALA A 129 14.66 -2.44 -16.37
CA ALA A 129 13.37 -1.80 -16.17
C ALA A 129 13.11 -1.48 -14.69
N GLU A 130 13.42 -2.39 -13.77
CA GLU A 130 13.29 -2.16 -12.32
C GLU A 130 14.19 -1.01 -11.83
N ALA A 131 15.41 -0.91 -12.36
CA ALA A 131 16.32 0.19 -12.07
C ALA A 131 15.85 1.54 -12.62
N LEU A 132 15.27 1.54 -13.82
CA LEU A 132 14.68 2.73 -14.44
C LEU A 132 13.47 3.23 -13.68
N GLN A 133 12.60 2.33 -13.20
CA GLN A 133 11.49 2.71 -12.32
C GLN A 133 11.99 3.42 -11.05
N ARG A 134 13.05 2.90 -10.42
CA ARG A 134 13.64 3.52 -9.21
C ARG A 134 14.23 4.90 -9.45
N ILE A 135 14.71 5.20 -10.66
CA ILE A 135 15.19 6.54 -11.04
C ILE A 135 14.12 7.41 -11.71
N ARG A 136 12.84 7.01 -11.65
CA ARG A 136 11.68 7.75 -12.18
C ARG A 136 11.75 7.96 -13.69
N GLU A 137 12.19 6.95 -14.43
CA GLU A 137 12.15 6.90 -15.89
C GLU A 137 11.14 5.85 -16.40
N PRO A 138 9.83 6.05 -16.17
CA PRO A 138 8.82 5.02 -16.37
C PRO A 138 8.64 4.63 -17.84
N SER A 139 8.76 5.57 -18.78
CA SER A 139 8.62 5.28 -20.22
C SER A 139 9.73 4.35 -20.74
N ARG A 140 10.98 4.53 -20.28
CA ARG A 140 12.08 3.63 -20.61
C ARG A 140 11.93 2.26 -19.93
N ALA A 141 11.43 2.25 -18.69
CA ALA A 141 11.12 1.01 -17.99
C ALA A 141 10.06 0.19 -18.74
N ALA A 142 8.99 0.84 -19.20
CA ALA A 142 7.91 0.22 -19.96
C ALA A 142 8.43 -0.50 -21.22
N ALA A 143 9.26 0.17 -22.04
CA ALA A 143 9.86 -0.43 -23.24
C ALA A 143 10.67 -1.70 -22.94
N HIS A 144 11.36 -1.75 -21.80
CA HIS A 144 12.11 -2.94 -21.40
C HIS A 144 11.21 -4.04 -20.86
N TYR A 145 10.12 -3.75 -20.13
CA TYR A 145 9.15 -4.78 -19.74
C TYR A 145 8.37 -5.33 -20.93
N GLU A 146 7.99 -4.50 -21.90
CA GLU A 146 7.43 -4.95 -23.19
C GLU A 146 8.38 -5.95 -23.85
N ARG A 147 9.68 -5.64 -23.89
CA ARG A 147 10.70 -6.57 -24.39
C ARG A 147 10.79 -7.88 -23.61
N VAL A 148 10.57 -7.85 -22.29
CA VAL A 148 10.46 -9.09 -21.49
C VAL A 148 9.27 -9.92 -21.92
N LEU A 149 8.10 -9.30 -22.15
CA LEU A 149 6.89 -10.00 -22.57
C LEU A 149 6.98 -10.53 -24.00
N GLU A 150 7.70 -9.85 -24.91
CA GLU A 150 8.02 -10.40 -26.24
C GLU A 150 8.87 -11.67 -26.15
N LEU A 151 9.86 -11.68 -25.24
CA LEU A 151 10.77 -12.83 -25.05
C LEU A 151 10.12 -13.94 -24.19
N LYS A 152 9.22 -13.57 -23.28
CA LYS A 152 8.54 -14.44 -22.32
C LYS A 152 7.07 -13.99 -22.16
N PRO A 153 6.17 -14.39 -23.07
CA PRO A 153 4.76 -13.92 -23.10
C PRO A 153 3.91 -14.29 -21.88
N THR A 154 4.41 -15.20 -21.04
CA THR A 154 3.73 -15.70 -19.84
C THR A 154 4.33 -15.16 -18.54
N CYS A 155 5.22 -14.16 -18.62
CA CYS A 155 5.84 -13.55 -17.44
C CYS A 155 4.85 -12.60 -16.74
N VAL A 156 4.17 -13.13 -15.72
CA VAL A 156 3.24 -12.38 -14.86
C VAL A 156 3.91 -11.14 -14.27
N GLU A 157 5.13 -11.31 -13.72
CA GLU A 157 5.86 -10.24 -13.04
C GLU A 157 6.19 -9.08 -14.00
N ALA A 158 6.43 -9.36 -15.27
CA ALA A 158 6.67 -8.32 -16.27
C ALA A 158 5.38 -7.59 -16.65
N ALA A 159 4.24 -8.29 -16.76
CA ALA A 159 2.94 -7.68 -17.02
C ALA A 159 2.50 -6.78 -15.86
N THR A 160 2.64 -7.25 -14.61
CA THR A 160 2.34 -6.47 -13.40
C THR A 160 3.20 -5.20 -13.33
N ASN A 161 4.52 -5.33 -13.51
CA ASN A 161 5.41 -4.17 -13.45
C ASN A 161 5.27 -3.22 -14.65
N LEU A 162 4.89 -3.73 -15.83
CA LEU A 162 4.57 -2.89 -16.98
C LEU A 162 3.33 -2.03 -16.72
N ALA A 163 2.31 -2.58 -16.05
CA ALA A 163 1.15 -1.78 -15.65
C ALA A 163 1.54 -0.63 -14.70
N ILE A 164 2.42 -0.89 -13.72
CA ILE A 164 2.96 0.15 -12.83
C ILE A 164 3.74 1.20 -13.63
N ALA A 165 4.60 0.77 -14.55
CA ALA A 165 5.36 1.69 -15.39
C ALA A 165 4.44 2.55 -16.29
N PHE A 166 3.34 1.99 -16.80
CA PHE A 166 2.35 2.75 -17.57
C PHE A 166 1.58 3.76 -16.72
N LEU A 167 1.18 3.41 -15.50
CA LEU A 167 0.59 4.36 -14.55
C LEU A 167 1.54 5.54 -14.28
N ALA A 168 2.80 5.24 -13.98
CA ALA A 168 3.81 6.26 -13.71
C ALA A 168 4.18 7.09 -14.94
N ALA A 169 3.93 6.58 -16.16
CA ALA A 169 4.10 7.28 -17.43
C ALA A 169 2.81 7.97 -17.92
N GLU A 170 1.78 8.10 -17.08
CA GLU A 170 0.49 8.73 -17.41
C GLU A 170 -0.23 8.06 -18.59
N ARG A 171 -0.13 6.73 -18.69
CA ARG A 171 -0.78 5.89 -19.72
C ARG A 171 -1.74 4.88 -19.09
N PRO A 172 -2.84 5.33 -18.46
CA PRO A 172 -3.66 4.46 -17.62
C PRO A 172 -4.42 3.38 -18.41
N GLU A 173 -4.83 3.62 -19.66
CA GLU A 173 -5.49 2.61 -20.49
C GLU A 173 -4.57 1.42 -20.81
N ASP A 174 -3.29 1.70 -21.07
CA ASP A 174 -2.29 0.67 -21.30
C ASP A 174 -2.03 -0.13 -20.01
N ALA A 175 -2.05 0.54 -18.84
CA ALA A 175 -1.99 -0.11 -17.54
C ALA A 175 -3.19 -1.03 -17.30
N VAL A 176 -4.42 -0.62 -17.63
CA VAL A 176 -5.62 -1.48 -17.55
C VAL A 176 -5.43 -2.76 -18.36
N ARG A 177 -4.95 -2.66 -19.61
CA ARG A 177 -4.70 -3.85 -20.45
C ARG A 177 -3.68 -4.78 -19.81
N MET A 178 -2.58 -4.24 -19.29
CA MET A 178 -1.50 -5.05 -18.72
C MET A 178 -1.87 -5.66 -17.37
N SER A 179 -2.63 -4.97 -16.52
CA SER A 179 -3.16 -5.54 -15.29
C SER A 179 -4.14 -6.68 -15.57
N ARG A 180 -5.06 -6.52 -16.53
CA ARG A 180 -5.93 -7.61 -17.00
C ARG A 180 -5.12 -8.80 -17.51
N ARG A 181 -4.07 -8.52 -18.30
CA ARG A 181 -3.18 -9.56 -18.80
C ARG A 181 -2.46 -10.30 -17.68
N ALA A 182 -1.97 -9.61 -16.66
CA ALA A 182 -1.34 -10.23 -15.50
C ALA A 182 -2.31 -11.17 -14.77
N ILE A 183 -3.55 -10.70 -14.52
CA ILE A 183 -4.62 -11.49 -13.88
C ILE A 183 -4.97 -12.73 -14.73
N GLU A 184 -5.10 -12.59 -16.05
CA GLU A 184 -5.34 -13.73 -16.96
C GLU A 184 -4.22 -14.76 -16.91
N LEU A 185 -2.97 -14.32 -16.96
CA LEU A 185 -1.79 -15.19 -16.91
C LEU A 185 -1.72 -15.96 -15.59
N GLU A 186 -2.05 -15.31 -14.47
CA GLU A 186 -2.13 -15.95 -13.16
C GLU A 186 -3.25 -16.98 -13.09
N ARG A 187 -4.45 -16.65 -13.56
CA ARG A 187 -5.57 -17.59 -13.64
C ARG A 187 -5.20 -18.81 -14.49
N ALA A 188 -4.57 -18.60 -15.64
CA ALA A 188 -4.09 -19.67 -16.51
C ALA A 188 -3.03 -20.55 -15.80
N ARG A 189 -2.09 -19.93 -15.08
CA ARG A 189 -1.07 -20.62 -14.27
C ARG A 189 -1.72 -21.44 -13.15
N ALA A 190 -2.69 -20.88 -12.44
CA ALA A 190 -3.41 -21.52 -11.35
C ALA A 190 -4.30 -22.69 -11.83
N ALA A 191 -4.92 -22.55 -13.01
CA ALA A 191 -5.71 -23.59 -13.66
C ALA A 191 -4.85 -24.76 -14.20
N GLY A 192 -3.52 -24.68 -14.08
CA GLY A 192 -2.61 -25.72 -14.57
C GLY A 192 -2.54 -25.78 -16.09
N VAL A 193 -2.95 -24.72 -16.80
CA VAL A 193 -2.81 -24.61 -18.25
C VAL A 193 -1.33 -24.45 -18.57
N ARG A 194 -0.65 -25.59 -18.73
CA ARG A 194 0.73 -25.64 -19.20
C ARG A 194 0.76 -25.20 -20.66
N SER A 195 1.43 -24.07 -20.93
CA SER A 195 2.01 -23.81 -22.24
C SER A 195 2.88 -25.01 -22.61
N SER A 196 2.57 -25.61 -23.77
CA SER A 196 3.23 -26.77 -24.38
C SER A 196 4.74 -26.90 -24.11
N SER A 197 5.11 -27.69 -23.10
CA SER A 197 6.33 -28.51 -23.06
C SER A 197 6.38 -29.36 -21.78
N GLY A 198 5.98 -30.63 -21.90
CA GLY A 198 6.56 -31.79 -21.21
C GLY A 198 6.39 -32.00 -19.69
N ALA A 199 5.87 -33.17 -19.35
CA ALA A 199 6.07 -33.98 -18.14
C ALA A 199 5.17 -33.76 -16.89
N SER A 200 4.38 -34.81 -16.65
CA SER A 200 3.41 -35.18 -15.62
C SER A 200 3.75 -34.87 -14.15
N SER A 201 2.71 -34.57 -13.36
CA SER A 201 2.27 -35.34 -12.17
C SER A 201 1.55 -34.52 -11.09
N SER A 202 0.61 -35.24 -10.45
CA SER A 202 -0.02 -35.14 -9.13
C SER A 202 -1.01 -34.01 -8.77
N SER A 203 -2.18 -34.48 -8.34
CA SER A 203 -3.42 -33.80 -7.99
C SER A 203 -3.44 -33.25 -6.55
N SER A 204 -2.41 -32.50 -6.16
CA SER A 204 -2.34 -31.89 -4.81
C SER A 204 -2.10 -30.36 -4.83
N SER A 205 -2.20 -29.72 -6.00
CA SER A 205 -1.79 -28.31 -6.19
C SER A 205 -2.90 -27.26 -6.11
N ARG A 206 -4.19 -27.64 -6.05
CA ARG A 206 -5.32 -26.66 -6.04
C ARG A 206 -5.26 -25.70 -4.83
N GLY A 207 -4.83 -26.18 -3.66
CA GLY A 207 -4.69 -25.34 -2.46
C GLY A 207 -3.51 -24.36 -2.50
N ALA A 208 -2.44 -24.68 -3.25
CA ALA A 208 -1.29 -23.80 -3.43
C ALA A 208 -1.49 -22.79 -4.58
N ALA A 209 -2.22 -23.20 -5.63
CA ALA A 209 -2.56 -22.35 -6.78
C ALA A 209 -3.53 -21.21 -6.40
N ALA A 210 -4.48 -21.46 -5.50
CA ALA A 210 -5.41 -20.43 -5.00
C ALA A 210 -4.72 -19.36 -4.11
N LYS A 211 -3.53 -19.65 -3.59
CA LYS A 211 -2.72 -18.74 -2.75
C LYS A 211 -1.83 -17.79 -3.58
N ALA A 212 -1.83 -17.94 -4.91
CA ALA A 212 -0.83 -17.34 -5.81
C ALA A 212 -1.41 -16.32 -6.81
N ILE A 213 -2.64 -15.86 -6.59
CA ILE A 213 -3.21 -14.75 -7.37
C ILE A 213 -2.69 -13.46 -6.75
N ASN A 214 -2.09 -12.59 -7.56
CA ASN A 214 -1.37 -11.42 -7.10
C ASN A 214 -2.33 -10.28 -6.77
N SER A 215 -2.40 -9.92 -5.48
CA SER A 215 -3.15 -8.75 -5.01
C SER A 215 -2.65 -7.45 -5.65
N GLU A 216 -1.38 -7.39 -6.07
CA GLU A 216 -0.79 -6.25 -6.78
C GLU A 216 -1.41 -6.07 -8.17
N ALA A 217 -1.73 -7.15 -8.90
CA ALA A 217 -2.32 -7.04 -10.24
C ALA A 217 -3.75 -6.48 -10.17
N TYR A 218 -4.55 -6.90 -9.19
CA TYR A 218 -5.87 -6.31 -8.93
C TYR A 218 -5.78 -4.88 -8.42
N TYR A 219 -4.82 -4.58 -7.53
CA TYR A 219 -4.55 -3.22 -7.08
C TYR A 219 -4.21 -2.30 -8.27
N ASN A 220 -3.31 -2.74 -9.15
CA ASN A 220 -2.92 -1.98 -10.34
C ASN A 220 -4.08 -1.83 -11.32
N LEU A 221 -4.95 -2.84 -11.48
CA LEU A 221 -6.16 -2.72 -12.29
C LEU A 221 -7.11 -1.67 -11.70
N ASN A 222 -7.31 -1.70 -10.37
CA ASN A 222 -8.17 -0.76 -9.68
C ASN A 222 -7.64 0.68 -9.83
N ALA A 223 -6.34 0.90 -9.57
CA ALA A 223 -5.70 2.20 -9.75
C ALA A 223 -5.78 2.70 -11.21
N ALA A 224 -5.52 1.82 -12.19
CA ALA A 224 -5.57 2.18 -13.62
C ALA A 224 -6.98 2.53 -14.09
N LEU A 225 -8.01 1.79 -13.66
CA LEU A 225 -9.40 2.11 -13.99
C LEU A 225 -9.81 3.47 -13.40
N ARG A 226 -9.33 3.81 -12.20
CA ARG A 226 -9.59 5.12 -11.57
C ARG A 226 -8.89 6.27 -12.29
N ALA A 227 -7.64 6.07 -12.68
CA ALA A 227 -6.93 7.05 -13.48
C ALA A 227 -7.64 7.30 -14.84
N CYS A 228 -8.42 6.34 -15.34
CA CYS A 228 -9.32 6.51 -16.49
C CYS A 228 -10.72 7.07 -16.15
N GLY A 229 -11.01 7.47 -14.91
CA GLY A 229 -12.34 7.93 -14.48
C GLY A 229 -13.43 6.84 -14.48
N ARG A 230 -13.01 5.58 -14.26
CA ARG A 230 -13.85 4.36 -14.28
C ARG A 230 -13.89 3.67 -12.90
N ALA A 231 -14.05 4.43 -11.81
CA ALA A 231 -14.09 3.89 -10.44
C ALA A 231 -15.19 2.84 -10.22
N ALA A 232 -16.40 3.03 -10.75
CA ALA A 232 -17.47 2.04 -10.64
C ALA A 232 -17.08 0.69 -11.26
N GLU A 233 -16.41 0.71 -12.41
CA GLU A 233 -15.87 -0.50 -13.02
C GLU A 233 -14.75 -1.11 -12.17
N ALA A 234 -13.89 -0.29 -11.55
CA ALA A 234 -12.84 -0.76 -10.64
C ALA A 234 -13.41 -1.56 -9.46
N CYS A 235 -14.48 -1.07 -8.85
CA CYS A 235 -15.19 -1.78 -7.78
C CYS A 235 -15.84 -3.07 -8.28
N GLU A 236 -16.56 -3.01 -9.41
CA GLU A 236 -17.24 -4.19 -9.97
C GLU A 236 -16.28 -5.29 -10.42
N GLU A 237 -15.16 -4.95 -11.06
CA GLU A 237 -14.13 -5.93 -11.45
C GLU A 237 -13.51 -6.60 -10.23
N THR A 238 -13.33 -5.85 -9.14
CA THR A 238 -12.81 -6.40 -7.88
C THR A 238 -13.83 -7.33 -7.22
N TRP A 239 -15.12 -6.95 -7.18
CA TRP A 239 -16.18 -7.83 -6.69
C TRP A 239 -16.30 -9.11 -7.51
N ARG A 240 -16.31 -9.02 -8.84
CA ARG A 240 -16.33 -10.19 -9.73
C ARG A 240 -15.17 -11.13 -9.45
N ALA A 241 -13.99 -10.60 -9.13
CA ALA A 241 -12.83 -11.40 -8.80
C ALA A 241 -12.99 -12.15 -7.47
N ILE A 242 -13.51 -11.48 -6.44
CA ILE A 242 -13.84 -12.07 -5.13
C ILE A 242 -14.89 -13.18 -5.31
N GLU A 243 -15.97 -12.89 -6.02
CA GLU A 243 -17.07 -13.84 -6.30
C GLU A 243 -16.57 -15.06 -7.08
N ALA A 244 -15.75 -14.86 -8.11
CA ALA A 244 -15.15 -15.95 -8.88
C ALA A 244 -14.19 -16.82 -8.05
N ALA A 245 -13.62 -16.28 -6.97
CA ALA A 245 -12.81 -17.01 -6.01
C ALA A 245 -13.65 -17.75 -4.93
N GLY A 246 -14.98 -17.60 -4.96
CA GLY A 246 -15.91 -18.20 -4.01
C GLY A 246 -16.26 -17.29 -2.82
N GLY A 247 -15.86 -16.02 -2.85
CA GLY A 247 -16.17 -15.06 -1.80
C GLY A 247 -17.57 -14.46 -1.94
N THR A 248 -18.09 -13.93 -0.84
CA THR A 248 -19.43 -13.35 -0.81
C THR A 248 -19.39 -11.85 -1.11
N ARG A 249 -20.17 -11.40 -2.10
CA ARG A 249 -20.38 -9.97 -2.33
C ARG A 249 -21.19 -9.37 -1.18
N VAL A 250 -20.65 -8.31 -0.60
CA VAL A 250 -21.35 -7.49 0.40
C VAL A 250 -21.98 -6.29 -0.32
N ALA A 251 -23.25 -6.02 -0.04
CA ALA A 251 -23.94 -4.87 -0.61
C ALA A 251 -23.32 -3.55 -0.08
N PRO A 252 -23.27 -2.49 -0.90
CA PRO A 252 -22.88 -1.16 -0.43
C PRO A 252 -23.73 -0.70 0.76
N LEU A 253 -23.10 0.02 1.68
CA LEU A 253 -23.67 0.41 2.95
C LEU A 253 -24.51 1.67 2.80
N ALA A 254 -25.78 1.60 3.19
CA ALA A 254 -26.66 2.75 3.27
C ALA A 254 -26.59 3.37 4.67
N LEU A 255 -25.78 4.41 4.83
CA LEU A 255 -25.61 5.14 6.09
C LEU A 255 -26.72 6.18 6.25
N GLY A 256 -27.46 6.13 7.37
CA GLY A 256 -28.45 7.17 7.75
C GLY A 256 -29.89 6.68 7.99
N ALA A 257 -30.31 5.52 7.45
CA ALA A 257 -31.67 5.01 7.69
C ALA A 257 -31.91 4.55 9.14
N ALA A 258 -30.84 4.18 9.86
CA ALA A 258 -30.91 3.73 11.26
C ALA A 258 -31.06 4.88 12.28
N ALA A 259 -30.73 6.13 11.91
CA ALA A 259 -30.81 7.28 12.82
C ALA A 259 -32.21 7.93 12.83
N ALA A 260 -33.05 7.65 11.83
CA ALA A 260 -34.38 8.24 11.70
C ALA A 260 -35.48 7.48 12.47
N SER A 261 -35.27 6.21 12.82
CA SER A 261 -36.30 5.35 13.42
C SER A 261 -36.46 5.48 14.94
N THR A 262 -35.69 6.34 15.62
CA THR A 262 -35.72 6.49 17.08
C THR A 262 -36.28 7.83 17.57
N ARG A 263 -36.85 8.67 16.69
CA ARG A 263 -37.36 10.01 17.08
C ARG A 263 -38.86 10.17 17.24
N ASP A 264 -39.70 9.21 16.85
CA ASP A 264 -41.15 9.31 17.05
C ASP A 264 -41.70 8.09 17.78
N GLY A 265 -41.76 8.21 19.11
CA GLY A 265 -42.31 7.17 19.98
C GLY A 265 -42.82 7.75 21.29
N ASP A 266 -43.45 8.93 21.27
CA ASP A 266 -44.28 9.41 22.38
C ASP A 266 -45.21 10.55 21.90
N ALA A 267 -46.39 10.20 21.39
CA ALA A 267 -47.60 11.03 21.48
C ALA A 267 -48.81 10.30 20.87
N ALA A 268 -49.53 9.54 21.69
CA ALA A 268 -50.95 9.27 21.45
C ALA A 268 -51.68 9.11 22.79
N GLY A 269 -52.44 10.13 23.17
CA GLY A 269 -53.25 10.13 24.38
C GLY A 269 -53.92 11.48 24.63
N ALA A 270 -54.88 11.83 23.77
CA ALA A 270 -55.68 13.03 23.90
C ALA A 270 -56.69 12.94 25.08
N ALA A 271 -56.79 14.01 25.87
CA ALA A 271 -58.03 14.42 26.52
C ALA A 271 -58.00 15.92 26.87
N SER A 272 -59.15 16.54 26.71
CA SER A 272 -59.48 17.97 26.71
C SER A 272 -59.49 18.64 28.10
N SER A 273 -59.22 19.95 28.16
CA SER A 273 -60.22 20.99 28.50
C SER A 273 -59.62 22.36 28.89
N SER A 274 -60.16 23.40 28.24
CA SER A 274 -60.47 24.77 28.66
C SER A 274 -59.52 25.64 29.54
N THR A 275 -59.16 26.78 28.93
CA THR A 275 -59.28 28.17 29.43
C THR A 275 -58.31 28.70 30.50
N ALA A 276 -57.36 29.49 29.99
CA ALA A 276 -56.84 30.78 30.48
C ALA A 276 -56.53 30.98 31.99
N SER A 277 -55.24 31.15 32.32
CA SER A 277 -54.76 32.34 33.03
C SER A 277 -53.23 32.45 33.01
N ARG A 278 -52.79 33.72 33.00
CA ARG A 278 -51.41 34.21 32.93
C ARG A 278 -50.64 33.98 34.23
N MET A 279 -49.31 33.97 34.08
CA MET A 279 -48.25 34.50 34.97
C MET A 279 -47.27 33.48 35.59
N VAL A 280 -46.03 33.66 35.14
CA VAL A 280 -44.77 33.65 35.91
C VAL A 280 -44.51 32.40 36.75
N GLY A 281 -43.60 31.54 36.24
CA GLY A 281 -42.98 30.51 37.06
C GLY A 281 -42.25 29.43 36.28
N TRP A 282 -41.32 29.78 35.39
CA TRP A 282 -40.40 28.76 34.86
C TRP A 282 -39.03 29.33 34.49
N LEU A 283 -38.27 29.76 35.50
CA LEU A 283 -36.81 29.74 35.42
C LEU A 283 -36.30 28.34 35.80
N GLY A 284 -36.78 27.33 35.07
CA GLY A 284 -36.06 26.07 34.95
C GLY A 284 -35.07 26.26 33.82
N ARG A 285 -33.79 26.53 34.14
CA ARG A 285 -32.72 26.29 33.17
C ARG A 285 -32.91 24.85 32.71
N ARG A 286 -33.40 24.63 31.49
CA ARG A 286 -33.26 23.35 30.82
C ARG A 286 -31.76 23.05 30.91
N ALA A 287 -31.40 22.04 31.70
CA ALA A 287 -30.03 21.57 31.73
C ALA A 287 -29.64 21.35 30.27
N ALA A 288 -28.52 21.93 29.85
CA ALA A 288 -27.99 21.64 28.52
C ALA A 288 -27.95 20.11 28.40
N PRO A 289 -28.40 19.53 27.26
CA PRO A 289 -28.30 18.09 27.08
C PRO A 289 -26.87 17.66 27.38
N ALA A 290 -26.71 16.58 28.14
CA ALA A 290 -25.39 16.04 28.42
C ALA A 290 -24.66 15.89 27.07
N PRO A 291 -23.38 16.29 26.98
CA PRO A 291 -22.63 16.13 25.74
C PRO A 291 -22.70 14.66 25.31
N PRO A 292 -22.76 14.40 23.98
CA PRO A 292 -22.79 13.03 23.50
C PRO A 292 -21.57 12.28 24.06
N ALA A 293 -21.78 11.01 24.43
CA ALA A 293 -20.66 10.14 24.76
C ALA A 293 -19.67 10.17 23.59
N LEU A 294 -18.41 10.50 23.87
CA LEU A 294 -17.36 10.68 22.88
C LEU A 294 -16.27 9.66 23.13
N SER A 295 -15.93 8.88 22.10
CA SER A 295 -14.81 7.95 22.12
C SER A 295 -13.80 8.33 21.04
N VAL A 296 -12.55 8.52 21.44
CA VAL A 296 -11.43 8.68 20.53
C VAL A 296 -10.67 7.37 20.46
N VAL A 297 -10.46 6.87 19.24
CA VAL A 297 -10.01 5.50 18.99
C VAL A 297 -8.72 5.49 18.19
N CYS A 298 -7.80 4.59 18.53
CA CYS A 298 -6.65 4.28 17.69
C CYS A 298 -6.36 2.77 17.68
N VAL A 299 -5.50 2.34 16.76
CA VAL A 299 -5.05 0.96 16.64
C VAL A 299 -3.53 0.92 16.74
N LYS A 300 -3.00 0.16 17.71
CA LYS A 300 -1.58 -0.13 17.89
C LYS A 300 -1.35 -1.62 17.66
N TRP A 301 -0.55 -1.97 16.65
CA TRP A 301 -0.19 -3.36 16.37
C TRP A 301 1.32 -3.53 16.16
N GLY A 302 1.87 -4.60 16.74
CA GLY A 302 3.26 -4.97 16.60
C GLY A 302 4.22 -3.88 17.10
N SER A 303 5.38 -3.78 16.47
CA SER A 303 6.49 -2.90 16.91
C SER A 303 6.64 -1.61 16.10
N LYS A 304 5.81 -1.39 15.07
CA LYS A 304 5.95 -0.22 14.18
C LYS A 304 5.71 1.10 14.92
N TYR A 305 4.67 1.14 15.76
CA TYR A 305 4.34 2.30 16.59
C TYR A 305 4.30 1.86 18.05
N GLY A 306 5.24 2.38 18.86
CA GLY A 306 5.31 2.06 20.28
C GLY A 306 4.23 2.75 21.11
N ALA A 307 4.08 2.37 22.38
CA ALA A 307 3.10 2.95 23.31
C ALA A 307 3.15 4.49 23.40
N HIS A 308 4.34 5.08 23.28
CA HIS A 308 4.51 6.53 23.29
C HIS A 308 3.72 7.25 22.18
N TYR A 309 3.46 6.63 21.03
CA TYR A 309 2.59 7.22 20.00
C TYR A 309 1.14 7.36 20.50
N VAL A 310 0.64 6.31 21.15
CA VAL A 310 -0.73 6.26 21.68
C VAL A 310 -0.89 7.30 22.78
N ASN A 311 0.05 7.35 23.72
CA ASN A 311 0.02 8.29 24.85
C ASN A 311 0.12 9.75 24.36
N LYS A 312 0.99 10.03 23.38
CA LYS A 312 1.10 11.35 22.76
C LYS A 312 -0.18 11.77 22.05
N LEU A 313 -0.77 10.88 21.26
CA LEU A 313 -2.05 11.15 20.59
C LEU A 313 -3.14 11.48 21.62
N ARG A 314 -3.25 10.69 22.70
CA ARG A 314 -4.20 10.94 23.78
C ARG A 314 -3.97 12.30 24.46
N ALA A 315 -2.73 12.60 24.83
CA ALA A 315 -2.37 13.88 25.44
C ALA A 315 -2.68 15.05 24.50
N ALA A 316 -2.39 14.90 23.20
CA ALA A 316 -2.67 15.89 22.18
C ALA A 316 -4.17 16.16 22.02
N VAL A 317 -5.00 15.10 22.02
CA VAL A 317 -6.46 15.22 22.00
C VAL A 317 -6.96 16.02 23.20
N ARG A 318 -6.50 15.69 24.42
CA ARG A 318 -6.90 16.41 25.63
C ARG A 318 -6.46 17.88 25.58
N ALA A 319 -5.23 18.15 25.13
CA ALA A 319 -4.67 19.51 25.07
C ALA A 319 -5.40 20.43 24.08
N HIS A 320 -6.06 19.89 23.06
CA HIS A 320 -6.73 20.65 22.00
C HIS A 320 -8.25 20.53 22.00
N MET A 321 -8.81 20.00 23.09
CA MET A 321 -10.25 19.88 23.31
C MET A 321 -10.69 20.77 24.47
N ALA A 322 -11.89 21.35 24.38
CA ALA A 322 -12.49 22.15 25.45
C ALA A 322 -12.54 21.37 26.78
N ALA A 323 -12.17 22.02 27.89
CA ALA A 323 -11.94 21.37 29.19
C ALA A 323 -13.19 20.67 29.75
N GLU A 324 -14.37 21.19 29.43
CA GLU A 324 -15.69 20.68 29.79
C GLU A 324 -16.12 19.44 29.01
N LEU A 325 -15.49 19.14 27.86
CA LEU A 325 -15.76 17.92 27.12
C LEU A 325 -15.02 16.75 27.79
N ALA A 326 -15.77 15.67 28.02
CA ALA A 326 -15.22 14.38 28.45
C ALA A 326 -15.14 13.43 27.25
N PHE A 327 -14.16 12.54 27.25
CA PHE A 327 -14.01 11.52 26.23
C PHE A 327 -13.36 10.27 26.81
N ASP A 328 -13.73 9.12 26.26
CA ASP A 328 -13.00 7.88 26.44
C ASP A 328 -11.91 7.78 25.37
N PHE A 329 -10.68 7.45 25.77
CA PHE A 329 -9.62 7.16 24.81
C PHE A 329 -9.39 5.64 24.75
N VAL A 330 -9.68 5.05 23.60
CA VAL A 330 -9.69 3.59 23.40
C VAL A 330 -8.59 3.19 22.42
N CYS A 331 -7.70 2.29 22.85
CA CYS A 331 -6.66 1.72 21.99
C CYS A 331 -6.92 0.23 21.76
N TYR A 332 -7.15 -0.15 20.50
CA TYR A 332 -7.13 -1.56 20.10
C TYR A 332 -5.68 -1.99 19.94
N THR A 333 -5.22 -2.96 20.73
CA THR A 333 -3.84 -3.42 20.68
C THR A 333 -3.62 -4.90 21.00
N ASP A 334 -2.56 -5.46 20.43
CA ASP A 334 -1.99 -6.76 20.75
C ASP A 334 -1.02 -6.71 21.95
N ASP A 335 -0.54 -5.51 22.30
CA ASP A 335 0.42 -5.30 23.36
C ASP A 335 0.13 -3.98 24.11
N PRO A 336 -0.46 -4.05 25.32
CA PRO A 336 -0.80 -2.87 26.09
C PRO A 336 0.38 -2.29 26.90
N VAL A 337 1.57 -2.89 26.85
CA VAL A 337 2.69 -2.47 27.69
C VAL A 337 3.13 -1.04 27.39
N GLY A 338 3.21 -0.22 28.44
CA GLY A 338 3.64 1.18 28.38
C GLY A 338 2.55 2.19 28.03
N LEU A 339 1.31 1.75 27.81
CA LEU A 339 0.17 2.66 27.65
C LEU A 339 -0.20 3.32 28.98
N ASP A 340 -0.62 4.59 28.92
CA ASP A 340 -1.08 5.31 30.11
C ASP A 340 -2.31 4.64 30.73
N ALA A 341 -2.45 4.73 32.06
CA ALA A 341 -3.56 4.11 32.79
C ALA A 341 -4.96 4.60 32.34
N GLU A 342 -5.02 5.79 31.76
CA GLU A 342 -6.25 6.40 31.25
C GLU A 342 -6.59 5.95 29.81
N VAL A 343 -5.74 5.14 29.17
CA VAL A 343 -6.02 4.51 27.87
C VAL A 343 -6.79 3.22 28.12
N GLN A 344 -8.02 3.16 27.62
CA GLN A 344 -8.82 1.95 27.66
C GLN A 344 -8.34 0.98 26.57
N THR A 345 -7.78 -0.15 26.97
CA THR A 345 -7.26 -1.13 26.02
C THR A 345 -8.35 -2.11 25.59
N ARG A 346 -8.48 -2.33 24.28
CA ARG A 346 -9.27 -3.41 23.70
C ARG A 346 -8.32 -4.39 23.02
N PRO A 347 -8.48 -5.71 23.20
CA PRO A 347 -7.64 -6.66 22.49
C PRO A 347 -7.86 -6.51 20.98
N LEU A 348 -6.76 -6.56 20.22
CA LEU A 348 -6.84 -6.94 18.82
C LEU A 348 -7.05 -8.45 18.79
N ASP A 349 -8.31 -8.86 18.69
CA ASP A 349 -8.69 -10.27 18.52
C ASP A 349 -8.14 -10.73 17.17
N GLY A 350 -6.89 -11.19 17.16
CA GLY A 350 -6.17 -11.58 15.95
C GLY A 350 -6.96 -12.64 15.18
N MET A 351 -7.35 -12.29 13.95
CA MET A 351 -8.08 -13.18 13.06
C MET A 351 -7.11 -13.82 12.06
N PRO A 352 -7.32 -15.10 11.67
CA PRO A 352 -6.40 -15.79 10.77
C PRO A 352 -6.21 -15.02 9.46
N GLY A 353 -4.99 -14.52 9.23
CA GLY A 353 -4.63 -13.80 8.02
C GLY A 353 -4.77 -12.26 8.08
N TRP A 354 -5.03 -11.68 9.27
CA TRP A 354 -5.04 -10.23 9.46
C TRP A 354 -3.67 -9.76 9.99
N ASP A 355 -2.87 -9.14 9.13
CA ASP A 355 -1.62 -8.47 9.51
C ASP A 355 -1.59 -7.02 8.98
N GLY A 356 -0.88 -6.14 9.68
CA GLY A 356 -0.65 -4.77 9.22
C GLY A 356 -1.91 -3.90 9.20
N TRP A 357 -2.14 -3.16 8.11
CA TRP A 357 -3.12 -2.07 8.05
C TRP A 357 -4.58 -2.53 8.08
N TRP A 358 -4.83 -3.82 7.84
CA TRP A 358 -6.16 -4.42 7.86
C TRP A 358 -6.77 -4.51 9.26
N LEU A 359 -5.94 -4.48 10.29
CA LEU A 359 -6.38 -4.55 11.69
C LEU A 359 -7.25 -3.35 12.11
N LYS A 360 -7.26 -2.27 11.32
CA LYS A 360 -8.21 -1.16 11.50
C LYS A 360 -9.67 -1.65 11.49
N ALA A 361 -9.99 -2.67 10.70
CA ALA A 361 -11.34 -3.19 10.63
C ALA A 361 -11.85 -3.72 11.98
N ALA A 362 -10.95 -4.10 12.91
CA ALA A 362 -11.33 -4.59 14.24
C ALA A 362 -12.15 -3.57 15.05
N ILE A 363 -12.04 -2.27 14.75
CA ILE A 363 -12.84 -1.22 15.38
C ILE A 363 -14.34 -1.32 15.03
N PHE A 364 -14.69 -2.09 13.98
CA PHE A 364 -16.07 -2.38 13.56
C PHE A 364 -16.50 -3.82 13.90
N GLY A 365 -15.70 -4.56 14.68
CA GLY A 365 -15.97 -5.94 15.07
C GLY A 365 -16.93 -6.08 16.26
N PRO A 366 -17.08 -7.29 16.83
CA PRO A 366 -17.96 -7.55 17.97
C PRO A 366 -17.67 -6.72 19.22
N ALA A 367 -16.42 -6.28 19.38
CA ALA A 367 -15.97 -5.40 20.46
C ALA A 367 -15.99 -3.90 20.07
N ALA A 368 -16.67 -3.53 18.99
CA ALA A 368 -16.84 -2.13 18.57
C ALA A 368 -17.54 -1.31 19.65
N ILE A 369 -17.22 -0.02 19.68
CA ILE A 369 -17.93 0.95 20.52
C ILE A 369 -19.39 1.02 20.06
N SER A 370 -20.32 0.85 21.01
CA SER A 370 -21.74 0.64 20.74
C SER A 370 -22.62 1.86 21.02
N ALA A 371 -22.06 2.94 21.54
CA ALA A 371 -22.81 4.16 21.83
C ALA A 371 -21.96 5.43 21.62
N GLY A 372 -22.64 6.50 21.22
CA GLY A 372 -22.03 7.83 21.10
C GLY A 372 -21.25 8.09 19.81
N ARG A 373 -20.54 9.21 19.81
CA ARG A 373 -19.70 9.68 18.72
C ARG A 373 -18.34 9.01 18.82
N VAL A 374 -17.87 8.45 17.70
CA VAL A 374 -16.56 7.80 17.62
C VAL A 374 -15.68 8.51 16.61
N VAL A 375 -14.44 8.82 16.99
CA VAL A 375 -13.43 9.41 16.11
C VAL A 375 -12.15 8.58 16.17
N TYR A 376 -11.78 8.01 15.04
CA TYR A 376 -10.55 7.28 14.85
C TYR A 376 -9.43 8.19 14.33
N PHE A 377 -8.23 8.02 14.88
CA PHE A 377 -7.00 8.58 14.35
C PHE A 377 -5.94 7.49 14.13
N ASP A 378 -5.26 7.55 13.00
CA ASP A 378 -3.98 6.86 12.80
C ASP A 378 -2.93 7.41 13.78
N LEU A 379 -2.04 6.53 14.24
CA LEU A 379 -1.01 6.90 15.21
C LEU A 379 0.05 7.87 14.66
N ASP A 380 0.24 7.92 13.34
CA ASP A 380 1.15 8.86 12.70
C ASP A 380 0.48 10.21 12.40
N THR A 381 -0.19 10.76 13.41
CA THR A 381 -0.89 12.05 13.36
C THR A 381 -0.36 12.98 14.45
N ILE A 382 -0.19 14.25 14.11
CA ILE A 382 0.08 15.33 15.07
C ILE A 382 -1.15 16.24 15.11
N ILE A 383 -1.65 16.51 16.32
CA ILE A 383 -2.69 17.52 16.56
C ILE A 383 -2.00 18.81 17.02
N ILE A 384 -2.35 19.91 16.36
CA ILE A 384 -1.69 21.22 16.50
C ILE A 384 -2.67 22.37 16.71
N GLY A 385 -3.97 22.09 16.68
CA GLY A 385 -5.03 23.10 16.78
C GLY A 385 -6.34 22.51 17.28
N PRO A 386 -7.37 23.35 17.47
CA PRO A 386 -8.63 22.97 18.11
C PRO A 386 -9.33 21.80 17.40
N LEU A 387 -9.85 20.86 18.20
CA LEU A 387 -10.48 19.63 17.71
C LEU A 387 -12.01 19.58 17.88
N ASP A 388 -12.61 20.43 18.71
CA ASP A 388 -14.02 20.29 19.13
C ASP A 388 -14.99 20.13 17.96
N ALA A 389 -14.81 20.90 16.88
CA ALA A 389 -15.66 20.82 15.69
C ALA A 389 -15.61 19.44 15.01
N LEU A 390 -14.43 18.83 14.94
CA LEU A 390 -14.23 17.50 14.37
C LEU A 390 -14.76 16.42 15.32
N LEU A 391 -14.51 16.56 16.62
CA LEU A 391 -14.94 15.60 17.65
C LEU A 391 -16.45 15.56 17.84
N LEU A 392 -17.14 16.69 17.65
CA LEU A 392 -18.59 16.81 17.79
C LEU A 392 -19.33 16.83 16.45
N CYS A 393 -18.65 16.46 15.36
CA CYS A 393 -19.26 16.34 14.04
C CYS A 393 -20.47 15.40 14.09
N ASN A 394 -21.59 15.77 13.46
CA ASN A 394 -22.83 14.98 13.50
C ASN A 394 -23.04 14.08 12.26
N ALA A 395 -22.06 13.97 11.36
CA ALA A 395 -22.16 13.11 10.19
C ALA A 395 -22.33 11.62 10.60
N PRO A 396 -23.21 10.83 9.95
CA PRO A 396 -23.35 9.40 10.27
C PRO A 396 -22.04 8.63 10.12
N PHE A 397 -21.29 8.94 9.07
CA PHE A 397 -19.91 8.52 8.85
C PHE A 397 -19.19 9.55 7.97
N ALA A 398 -17.94 9.86 8.27
CA ALA A 398 -17.05 10.58 7.36
C ALA A 398 -15.63 10.04 7.47
N THR A 399 -14.89 10.13 6.36
CA THR A 399 -13.47 9.77 6.28
C THR A 399 -12.77 10.76 5.34
N LEU A 400 -11.44 10.70 5.28
CA LEU A 400 -10.70 11.60 4.41
C LEU A 400 -10.90 11.24 2.93
N SER A 401 -11.05 12.27 2.08
CA SER A 401 -10.91 12.15 0.64
C SER A 401 -9.44 11.93 0.28
N ALA A 402 -9.17 11.06 -0.69
CA ALA A 402 -7.82 10.85 -1.22
C ALA A 402 -7.37 11.94 -2.21
N ALA A 403 -8.29 12.76 -2.72
CA ALA A 403 -8.02 13.76 -3.78
C ALA A 403 -6.90 14.75 -3.44
N GLU A 404 -6.84 15.18 -2.18
CA GLU A 404 -5.92 16.22 -1.72
C GLU A 404 -4.59 15.66 -1.16
N TRP A 405 -4.39 14.34 -1.23
CA TRP A 405 -3.24 13.67 -0.64
C TRP A 405 -2.23 13.32 -1.72
N ALA A 406 -1.05 13.91 -1.67
CA ALA A 406 0.01 13.64 -2.65
C ALA A 406 0.45 12.17 -2.62
N CYS A 407 0.36 11.52 -1.45
CA CYS A 407 0.58 10.09 -1.37
C CYS A 407 -0.48 9.29 -2.15
N GLU A 408 -1.72 9.78 -2.25
CA GLU A 408 -2.84 9.13 -2.94
C GLU A 408 -3.15 9.71 -4.32
N ARG A 409 -2.21 10.43 -4.95
CA ARG A 409 -2.43 11.09 -6.25
C ARG A 409 -3.00 10.18 -7.36
N ASP A 410 -2.69 8.88 -7.30
CA ASP A 410 -3.14 7.86 -8.26
C ASP A 410 -4.52 7.26 -7.88
N ASN A 411 -5.15 7.77 -6.81
CA ASN A 411 -6.43 7.35 -6.23
C ASN A 411 -7.30 8.57 -5.87
N ALA A 412 -7.32 9.61 -6.70
CA ALA A 412 -7.98 10.88 -6.38
C ALA A 412 -9.48 10.76 -6.07
N GLU A 413 -10.17 9.74 -6.61
CA GLU A 413 -11.59 9.47 -6.35
C GLU A 413 -11.84 8.57 -5.11
N GLY A 414 -10.78 8.10 -4.45
CA GLY A 414 -10.89 7.18 -3.32
C GLY A 414 -10.94 7.86 -1.96
N VAL A 415 -10.73 7.06 -0.91
CA VAL A 415 -10.70 7.51 0.49
C VAL A 415 -9.36 7.22 1.15
N ASN A 416 -9.15 7.86 2.30
CA ASN A 416 -8.06 7.61 3.22
C ASN A 416 -8.65 7.42 4.63
N SER A 417 -8.22 6.37 5.33
CA SER A 417 -8.71 5.99 6.66
C SER A 417 -7.83 6.49 7.82
N SER A 418 -6.98 7.49 7.62
CA SER A 418 -6.17 8.06 8.70
C SER A 418 -6.99 8.83 9.72
N ILE A 419 -8.15 9.33 9.32
CA ILE A 419 -9.18 9.84 10.21
C ILE A 419 -10.52 9.30 9.72
N MET A 420 -11.27 8.67 10.62
CA MET A 420 -12.65 8.25 10.37
C MET A 420 -13.49 8.72 11.55
N LEU A 421 -14.69 9.18 11.28
CA LEU A 421 -15.64 9.58 12.32
C LEU A 421 -17.00 8.98 12.02
N TRP A 422 -17.68 8.48 13.03
CA TRP A 422 -19.00 7.88 12.87
C TRP A 422 -19.82 7.96 14.14
N ASP A 423 -21.13 7.80 13.98
CA ASP A 423 -22.02 7.60 15.11
C ASP A 423 -22.16 6.09 15.37
N ALA A 424 -22.01 5.67 16.63
CA ALA A 424 -22.11 4.26 16.99
C ALA A 424 -23.51 3.67 16.72
N SER A 425 -24.56 4.49 16.54
CA SER A 425 -25.85 4.00 16.05
C SER A 425 -25.77 3.39 14.64
N CYS A 426 -24.72 3.69 13.87
CA CYS A 426 -24.42 3.04 12.59
C CYS A 426 -23.72 1.68 12.72
N ALA A 427 -23.47 1.15 13.94
CA ALA A 427 -22.70 -0.08 14.13
C ALA A 427 -23.20 -1.28 13.30
N SER A 428 -24.52 -1.47 13.17
CA SER A 428 -25.09 -2.54 12.35
C SER A 428 -24.79 -2.38 10.85
N ALA A 429 -24.80 -1.15 10.35
CA ALA A 429 -24.43 -0.83 8.97
C ALA A 429 -22.92 -0.95 8.74
N LEU A 430 -22.09 -0.76 9.77
CA LEU A 430 -20.62 -0.85 9.66
C LEU A 430 -20.08 -2.26 9.93
N ALA A 431 -20.84 -3.14 10.59
CA ALA A 431 -20.46 -4.52 10.86
C ALA A 431 -19.97 -5.29 9.61
N PRO A 432 -20.53 -5.11 8.39
CA PRO A 432 -20.02 -5.73 7.18
C PRO A 432 -18.58 -5.34 6.80
N ILE A 433 -18.07 -4.18 7.26
CA ILE A 433 -16.66 -3.79 7.06
C ILE A 433 -15.75 -4.83 7.72
N TYR A 434 -16.09 -5.26 8.93
CA TYR A 434 -15.37 -6.28 9.66
C TYR A 434 -15.65 -7.69 9.14
N THR A 435 -16.94 -8.07 9.04
CA THR A 435 -17.31 -9.45 8.72
C THR A 435 -17.02 -9.81 7.27
N GLY A 436 -17.09 -8.88 6.32
CA GLY A 436 -16.70 -9.16 4.94
C GLY A 436 -15.20 -9.41 4.78
N LEU A 437 -14.36 -8.90 5.67
CA LEU A 437 -12.92 -9.19 5.70
C LEU A 437 -12.57 -10.54 6.34
N LEU A 438 -13.52 -11.16 7.05
CA LEU A 438 -13.36 -12.54 7.55
C LEU A 438 -13.31 -13.57 6.43
N ASP A 439 -13.89 -13.25 5.27
CA ASP A 439 -13.86 -14.12 4.10
C ASP A 439 -12.40 -14.42 3.65
N GLY A 440 -11.42 -13.58 4.02
CA GLY A 440 -9.99 -13.85 3.78
C GLY A 440 -9.58 -13.85 2.29
N LEU A 441 -10.55 -13.99 1.38
CA LEU A 441 -10.41 -13.83 -0.06
C LEU A 441 -10.22 -12.36 -0.44
N VAL A 442 -10.80 -11.43 0.33
CA VAL A 442 -10.67 -9.99 0.09
C VAL A 442 -9.20 -9.56 0.02
N PHE A 443 -8.36 -10.03 0.94
CA PHE A 443 -6.93 -9.71 0.98
C PHE A 443 -6.16 -10.17 -0.27
N ARG A 444 -6.68 -11.14 -1.02
CA ARG A 444 -6.06 -11.62 -2.27
C ARG A 444 -6.35 -10.69 -3.44
N HIS A 445 -7.37 -9.85 -3.33
CA HIS A 445 -7.83 -8.96 -4.39
C HIS A 445 -7.62 -7.48 -4.07
N LEU A 446 -7.34 -7.16 -2.81
CA LEU A 446 -7.10 -5.80 -2.35
C LEU A 446 -5.76 -5.70 -1.62
N LEU A 447 -5.08 -4.58 -1.82
CA LEU A 447 -3.82 -4.26 -1.12
C LEU A 447 -4.05 -3.51 0.19
N ARG A 448 -5.12 -2.71 0.29
CA ARG A 448 -5.33 -1.74 1.37
C ARG A 448 -6.75 -1.76 1.89
N PHE A 449 -6.89 -1.51 3.19
CA PHE A 449 -8.16 -1.31 3.86
C PHE A 449 -8.99 -0.19 3.23
N ASP A 450 -8.36 0.90 2.80
CA ASP A 450 -9.05 2.05 2.19
C ASP A 450 -9.85 1.67 0.94
N HIS A 451 -9.34 0.75 0.12
CA HIS A 451 -10.04 0.28 -1.07
C HIS A 451 -11.26 -0.56 -0.70
N TRP A 452 -11.16 -1.34 0.38
CA TRP A 452 -12.28 -2.12 0.88
C TRP A 452 -13.36 -1.23 1.47
N LEU A 453 -12.95 -0.27 2.31
CA LEU A 453 -13.82 0.75 2.87
C LEU A 453 -14.55 1.49 1.75
N GLU A 454 -13.83 1.87 0.70
CA GLU A 454 -14.43 2.47 -0.49
C GLU A 454 -15.46 1.56 -1.18
N MET A 455 -15.11 0.30 -1.46
CA MET A 455 -16.03 -0.64 -2.12
C MET A 455 -17.36 -0.80 -1.36
N LEU A 456 -17.33 -0.66 -0.02
CA LEU A 456 -18.52 -0.73 0.82
C LEU A 456 -19.25 0.61 0.93
N LEU A 457 -18.55 1.75 0.96
CA LEU A 457 -19.16 3.05 1.23
C LEU A 457 -19.51 3.85 -0.04
N LEU A 458 -18.83 3.60 -1.16
CA LEU A 458 -18.77 4.52 -2.30
C LEU A 458 -19.17 3.92 -3.65
N ALA A 459 -19.61 2.67 -3.69
CA ALA A 459 -19.94 1.94 -4.92
C ALA A 459 -21.01 2.62 -5.81
N HIS A 460 -21.69 3.67 -5.33
CA HIS A 460 -22.76 4.36 -6.04
C HIS A 460 -22.62 5.89 -6.12
N ARG A 461 -21.45 6.51 -5.86
CA ARG A 461 -21.32 7.96 -6.09
C ARG A 461 -21.45 8.27 -7.59
N PRO A 462 -22.46 9.03 -8.03
CA PRO A 462 -22.49 9.53 -9.40
C PRO A 462 -21.35 10.53 -9.60
N ARG A 463 -20.81 10.58 -10.83
CA ARG A 463 -19.74 11.51 -11.22
C ARG A 463 -20.10 12.95 -10.85
N ALA A 464 -19.19 13.65 -10.15
CA ALA A 464 -19.30 15.10 -9.95
C ALA A 464 -19.12 15.93 -11.24
N HIS A 465 -18.91 15.30 -12.41
CA HIS A 465 -18.54 15.97 -13.67
C HIS A 465 -19.37 15.61 -14.90
N SER A 466 -20.51 14.92 -14.79
CA SER A 466 -21.46 14.88 -15.91
C SER A 466 -22.50 15.98 -15.74
N ALA A 467 -22.35 17.04 -16.53
CA ALA A 467 -23.34 18.11 -16.72
C ALA A 467 -24.60 17.58 -17.44
N GLN A 468 -25.30 16.62 -16.83
CA GLN A 468 -26.61 16.17 -17.28
C GLN A 468 -27.63 16.62 -16.23
N ALA A 469 -28.30 17.73 -16.53
CA ALA A 469 -29.06 18.55 -15.58
C ALA A 469 -30.38 17.94 -15.05
N ASP A 470 -30.72 16.69 -15.39
CA ASP A 470 -32.07 16.16 -15.17
C ASP A 470 -32.13 14.75 -14.53
N ALA A 471 -31.04 14.25 -13.96
CA ALA A 471 -31.13 13.07 -13.09
C ALA A 471 -31.64 13.52 -11.70
N PRO A 472 -32.67 12.88 -11.12
CA PRO A 472 -33.09 13.20 -9.76
C PRO A 472 -31.88 13.08 -8.83
N GLU A 473 -31.62 14.13 -8.05
CA GLU A 473 -30.57 14.10 -7.03
C GLU A 473 -30.73 12.82 -6.20
N PRO A 474 -29.67 12.02 -5.99
CA PRO A 474 -29.75 10.88 -5.12
C PRO A 474 -30.12 11.41 -3.74
N THR A 475 -31.33 11.10 -3.29
CA THR A 475 -31.81 11.44 -1.96
C THR A 475 -30.92 10.80 -0.92
N GLY A 476 -30.00 11.61 -0.36
CA GLY A 476 -29.43 11.53 0.98
C GLY A 476 -28.94 10.15 1.43
N GLY A 477 -27.68 9.84 1.11
CA GLY A 477 -26.94 8.68 1.62
C GLY A 477 -25.60 9.06 2.27
N GLY A 478 -25.58 10.09 3.12
CA GLY A 478 -24.82 10.14 4.39
C GLY A 478 -23.30 10.05 4.44
N LEU A 479 -22.57 9.94 3.33
CA LEU A 479 -21.10 9.92 3.35
C LEU A 479 -20.54 11.28 2.89
N GLU A 480 -20.06 12.06 3.85
CA GLU A 480 -19.34 13.31 3.64
C GLU A 480 -17.84 13.06 3.79
N SER A 481 -17.00 13.81 3.08
CA SER A 481 -15.57 13.78 3.37
C SER A 481 -15.22 14.73 4.52
N VAL A 482 -14.22 14.39 5.33
CA VAL A 482 -13.76 15.26 6.41
C VAL A 482 -13.28 16.62 5.88
N GLN A 483 -12.71 16.65 4.67
CA GLN A 483 -12.26 17.90 4.03
C GLN A 483 -13.42 18.79 3.56
N GLU A 484 -14.54 18.21 3.10
CA GLU A 484 -15.76 18.99 2.78
C GLU A 484 -16.36 19.61 4.05
N LEU A 485 -16.40 18.84 5.15
CA LEU A 485 -16.94 19.30 6.43
C LEU A 485 -16.04 20.33 7.12
N PHE A 486 -14.73 20.16 7.01
CA PHE A 486 -13.72 20.96 7.71
C PHE A 486 -12.57 21.37 6.77
N PRO A 487 -12.83 22.28 5.81
CA PRO A 487 -11.84 22.64 4.79
C PRO A 487 -10.53 23.14 5.40
N GLY A 488 -9.40 22.56 4.97
CA GLY A 488 -8.05 22.93 5.41
C GLY A 488 -7.72 22.60 6.87
N ARG A 489 -8.63 21.98 7.64
CA ARG A 489 -8.38 21.62 9.05
C ARG A 489 -7.53 20.37 9.19
N VAL A 490 -7.62 19.44 8.25
CA VAL A 490 -6.80 18.23 8.20
C VAL A 490 -5.92 18.30 6.96
N VAL A 491 -4.61 18.17 7.13
CA VAL A 491 -3.64 18.28 6.05
C VAL A 491 -2.63 17.14 6.08
N GLU A 492 -2.04 16.83 4.92
CA GLU A 492 -0.92 15.91 4.80
C GLU A 492 0.41 16.66 4.99
N TYR A 493 1.34 16.06 5.73
CA TYR A 493 2.67 16.64 5.94
C TYR A 493 3.45 16.90 4.63
N THR A 494 3.61 15.88 3.78
CA THR A 494 4.52 15.91 2.62
C THR A 494 4.14 16.95 1.57
N SER A 495 2.84 17.17 1.39
CA SER A 495 2.30 18.09 0.38
C SER A 495 1.90 19.44 0.96
N GLY A 496 1.44 19.47 2.21
CA GLY A 496 0.87 20.65 2.83
C GLY A 496 1.81 21.43 3.76
N CYS A 497 2.90 20.83 4.25
CA CYS A 497 3.70 21.42 5.33
C CYS A 497 5.15 21.77 4.97
N ALA A 498 5.54 21.66 3.69
CA ALA A 498 6.91 21.89 3.23
C ALA A 498 7.44 23.32 3.50
N HIS A 499 6.55 24.28 3.76
CA HIS A 499 6.88 25.67 4.08
C HIS A 499 6.33 26.12 5.44
N GLY A 500 6.07 25.17 6.33
CA GLY A 500 5.34 25.38 7.57
C GLY A 500 3.88 24.94 7.47
N VAL A 501 3.22 24.85 8.62
CA VAL A 501 1.84 24.38 8.71
C VAL A 501 0.88 25.43 8.11
N PRO A 502 -0.06 25.02 7.23
CA PRO A 502 -1.13 25.90 6.74
C PRO A 502 -1.93 26.55 7.87
N ALA A 503 -2.27 27.83 7.69
CA ALA A 503 -3.08 28.57 8.67
C ALA A 503 -4.45 27.89 8.87
N GLY A 504 -4.82 27.66 10.13
CA GLY A 504 -6.09 27.04 10.49
C GLY A 504 -6.09 25.51 10.53
N ALA A 505 -5.00 24.85 10.10
CA ALA A 505 -4.86 23.41 10.27
C ALA A 505 -4.90 23.02 11.76
N SER A 506 -5.67 21.98 12.08
CA SER A 506 -5.78 21.41 13.42
C SER A 506 -5.07 20.06 13.52
N VAL A 507 -5.00 19.33 12.40
CA VAL A 507 -4.47 17.97 12.35
C VAL A 507 -3.53 17.82 11.15
N VAL A 508 -2.33 17.28 11.39
CA VAL A 508 -1.35 16.95 10.36
C VAL A 508 -1.10 15.45 10.36
N CYS A 509 -1.37 14.80 9.23
CA CYS A 509 -1.19 13.36 9.07
C CYS A 509 0.10 13.02 8.33
N PHE A 510 0.72 11.89 8.72
CA PHE A 510 1.97 11.37 8.17
C PHE A 510 1.77 9.95 7.62
N PRO A 511 0.94 9.77 6.58
CA PRO A 511 0.52 8.45 6.08
C PRO A 511 1.70 7.61 5.59
N ARG A 512 2.75 8.26 5.08
CA ARG A 512 3.98 7.64 4.58
C ARG A 512 5.18 8.11 5.40
N SER A 513 6.39 7.84 4.91
CA SER A 513 7.59 8.46 5.47
C SER A 513 7.75 9.89 4.93
N PRO A 514 8.28 10.81 5.72
CA PRO A 514 8.76 10.61 7.10
C PRO A 514 7.61 10.46 8.12
N LYS A 515 7.89 9.82 9.25
CA LYS A 515 7.01 9.74 10.43
C LYS A 515 7.22 10.94 11.36
N PRO A 516 6.29 11.23 12.29
CA PRO A 516 6.38 12.41 13.17
C PRO A 516 7.72 12.56 13.90
N HIS A 517 8.30 11.47 14.39
CA HIS A 517 9.61 11.46 15.07
C HIS A 517 10.83 11.57 14.14
N GLU A 518 10.64 11.46 12.82
CA GLU A 518 11.73 11.48 11.82
C GLU A 518 11.95 12.87 11.22
N VAL A 519 10.98 13.78 11.36
CA VAL A 519 11.05 15.13 10.77
C VAL A 519 11.80 16.09 11.67
N THR A 520 12.53 17.04 11.09
CA THR A 520 13.37 18.00 11.84
C THR A 520 12.73 19.38 11.99
N ASP A 521 11.55 19.59 11.43
CA ASP A 521 10.82 20.84 11.48
C ASP A 521 10.48 21.23 12.92
N GLU A 522 10.79 22.46 13.30
CA GLU A 522 10.69 22.95 14.67
C GLU A 522 9.27 22.82 15.22
N TRP A 523 8.26 23.20 14.43
CA TRP A 523 6.85 23.07 14.83
C TRP A 523 6.45 21.61 15.09
N ALA A 524 6.96 20.68 14.27
CA ALA A 524 6.61 19.26 14.37
C ALA A 524 7.32 18.64 15.57
N GLN A 525 8.58 19.00 15.79
CA GLN A 525 9.34 18.61 16.97
C GLN A 525 8.70 19.15 18.25
N GLU A 526 8.29 20.41 18.28
CA GLU A 526 7.59 20.99 19.43
C GLU A 526 6.25 20.28 19.70
N ALA A 527 5.41 20.13 18.68
CA ALA A 527 4.12 19.47 18.84
C ALA A 527 4.26 17.98 19.20
N TRP A 528 5.29 17.30 18.69
CA TRP A 528 5.53 15.89 18.97
C TRP A 528 6.19 15.65 20.34
N HIS A 529 7.10 16.52 20.78
CA HIS A 529 7.92 16.29 21.99
C HIS A 529 7.43 17.00 23.26
N ARG A 530 6.60 18.05 23.16
CA ARG A 530 6.07 18.76 24.34
C ARG A 530 4.95 18.02 25.09
N LEU A 531 4.36 17.00 24.47
CA LEU A 531 3.35 16.09 25.02
C LEU A 531 3.99 14.75 25.36
#